data_AF-A0A7Y4KJ17-F1
#
_entry.id   AF-A0A7Y4KJ17-F1
#
_cell.length_a   1.000
_cell.length_b   1.000
_cell.length_c   1.000
_cell.angle_alpha   90.00
_cell.angle_beta   90.00
_cell.angle_gamma   90.00
#
_symmetry.space_group_name_H-M   'P 1'
#
loop_
_entity.id
_entity.type
_entity.pdbx_description
1 polymer ?
#
loop_
_entity_poly.entity_id
_entity_poly.type
_entity_poly.pdbx_seq_one_letter_code
_entity_poly.pdbx_strand_id
1 'polypeptide(L)'
;MKRSRWGVVLGTSCALMIAACGAGTDEPENAEGTESVTMRISLAGDACGVVGAAATVTAQDLPPTPPQSLYVGNGYIEGYLSNIPVGPRRIVDVRAYNGAGWEVYAGSAAVDVYQGSVAYAQLVLKRNPQNCPGTGTGDIYIIGTLEGTGPSQDAGYDAGPVPSVDAGSAFDAG
;
A
#
# COMPACT_ATOMS: atom_id res chain seq x y z
N MET A 1 12.35 67.27 18.71
CA MET A 1 12.31 67.18 20.19
C MET A 1 10.91 67.58 20.68
N LYS A 2 10.13 66.63 21.19
CA LYS A 2 8.83 66.74 21.91
C LYS A 2 8.35 65.28 22.09
N ARG A 3 7.90 64.75 23.22
CA ARG A 3 7.63 65.25 24.58
C ARG A 3 7.52 64.03 25.52
N SER A 4 7.94 64.25 26.76
CA SER A 4 7.37 63.73 28.01
C SER A 4 7.26 62.22 28.27
N ARG A 5 8.09 61.77 29.23
CA ARG A 5 7.89 60.58 30.06
C ARG A 5 7.12 60.97 31.33
N TRP A 6 6.38 60.01 31.89
CA TRP A 6 6.00 59.75 33.30
C TRP A 6 4.62 59.07 33.29
N GLY A 7 4.31 58.00 34.02
CA GLY A 7 5.01 57.24 35.04
C GLY A 7 4.28 55.91 35.29
N VAL A 8 4.97 55.03 36.01
CA VAL A 8 4.61 53.65 36.41
C VAL A 8 3.56 53.64 37.52
N VAL A 9 2.63 52.66 37.54
CA VAL A 9 2.23 51.89 38.75
C VAL A 9 1.70 50.51 38.34
N LEU A 10 2.29 49.47 38.96
CA LEU A 10 1.90 48.06 38.98
C LEU A 10 0.64 47.83 39.83
N GLY A 11 -0.22 46.89 39.45
CA GLY A 11 -1.32 46.46 40.31
C GLY A 11 -2.07 45.21 39.86
N THR A 12 -1.71 44.10 40.50
CA THR A 12 -2.64 43.08 41.02
C THR A 12 -3.12 41.96 40.10
N SER A 13 -2.63 40.77 40.43
CA SER A 13 -3.05 39.44 39.98
C SER A 13 -4.55 39.17 40.14
N CYS A 14 -5.13 38.51 39.13
CA CYS A 14 -6.18 37.51 39.30
C CYS A 14 -5.81 36.30 38.44
N ALA A 15 -5.52 35.19 39.11
CA ALA A 15 -5.42 33.87 38.50
C ALA A 15 -6.84 33.36 38.16
N LEU A 16 -6.99 32.71 37.00
CA LEU A 16 -7.53 31.35 36.83
C LEU A 16 -8.08 31.15 35.41
N MET A 17 -7.56 30.09 34.78
CA MET A 17 -8.21 29.19 33.83
C MET A 17 -8.89 29.80 32.60
N ILE A 18 -8.39 29.42 31.40
CA ILE A 18 -9.21 28.76 30.36
C ILE A 18 -8.28 28.11 29.33
N ALA A 19 -8.54 26.82 29.13
CA ALA A 19 -8.24 25.98 27.97
C ALA A 19 -6.77 25.80 27.58
N ALA A 20 -6.22 24.68 28.03
CA ALA A 20 -5.40 23.84 27.19
C ALA A 20 -6.12 23.63 25.84
N CYS A 21 -5.74 24.40 24.82
CA CYS A 21 -5.90 23.98 23.46
C CYS A 21 -4.64 23.18 23.15
N GLY A 22 -4.73 21.87 23.41
CA GLY A 22 -3.78 20.93 22.86
C GLY A 22 -3.81 21.13 21.35
N ALA A 23 -2.82 21.84 20.83
CA ALA A 23 -2.36 21.63 19.48
C ALA A 23 -1.79 20.21 19.49
N GLY A 24 -2.69 19.22 19.40
CA GLY A 24 -2.33 17.95 18.83
C GLY A 24 -1.70 18.31 17.51
N THR A 25 -0.39 18.17 17.43
CA THR A 25 0.22 17.79 16.17
C THR A 25 -0.55 16.56 15.73
N ASP A 26 -1.51 16.74 14.83
CA ASP A 26 -1.93 15.68 13.93
C ASP A 26 -0.68 15.28 13.15
N GLU A 27 0.21 14.55 13.83
CA GLU A 27 1.12 13.65 13.19
C GLU A 27 0.21 12.81 12.28
N PRO A 28 0.43 12.78 10.96
CA PRO A 28 -0.39 11.94 10.12
C PRO A 28 -0.25 10.54 10.69
N GLU A 29 -1.31 10.06 11.37
CA GLU A 29 -1.42 8.67 11.73
C GLU A 29 -1.09 7.95 10.42
N ASN A 30 0.04 7.24 10.39
CA ASN A 30 0.31 6.33 9.31
C ASN A 30 -0.93 5.43 9.32
N ALA A 31 -1.83 5.66 8.36
CA ALA A 31 -2.95 4.80 8.13
C ALA A 31 -2.29 3.50 7.69
N GLU A 32 -1.97 2.64 8.65
CA GLU A 32 -1.51 1.29 8.37
C GLU A 32 -2.74 0.57 7.85
N GLY A 33 -2.73 0.32 6.55
CA GLY A 33 -3.80 -0.44 5.94
C GLY A 33 -3.76 -1.88 6.42
N THR A 34 -4.90 -2.54 6.38
CA THR A 34 -5.00 -3.99 6.61
C THR A 34 -5.24 -4.76 5.32
N GLU A 35 -5.64 -4.05 4.26
CA GLU A 35 -6.04 -4.64 2.99
C GLU A 35 -4.84 -4.95 2.10
N SER A 36 -5.09 -5.77 1.09
CA SER A 36 -4.09 -6.07 0.07
C SER A 36 -4.63 -5.91 -1.35
N VAL A 37 -3.73 -5.75 -2.31
CA VAL A 37 -4.05 -5.80 -3.74
C VAL A 37 -3.26 -6.93 -4.37
N THR A 38 -3.95 -7.97 -4.83
CA THR A 38 -3.36 -9.08 -5.58
C THR A 38 -3.25 -8.70 -7.05
N MET A 39 -2.18 -9.15 -7.70
CA MET A 39 -1.87 -8.80 -9.08
C MET A 39 -1.49 -10.04 -9.86
N ARG A 40 -2.03 -10.12 -11.07
CA ARG A 40 -1.67 -11.14 -12.04
C ARG A 40 -1.64 -10.55 -13.44
N ILE A 41 -0.46 -10.51 -14.03
CA ILE A 41 -0.20 -9.80 -15.28
C ILE A 41 0.48 -10.76 -16.25
N SER A 42 -0.13 -10.98 -17.42
CA SER A 42 0.39 -11.96 -18.40
C SER A 42 1.56 -11.40 -19.19
N LEU A 43 2.67 -12.12 -19.26
CA LEU A 43 3.81 -11.80 -20.13
C LEU A 43 3.65 -12.36 -21.56
N ALA A 44 2.43 -12.71 -21.97
CA ALA A 44 2.17 -13.11 -23.34
C ALA A 44 2.57 -11.99 -24.31
N GLY A 45 3.48 -12.29 -25.24
CA GLY A 45 4.01 -11.29 -26.17
C GLY A 45 5.15 -10.45 -25.61
N ASP A 46 5.72 -10.81 -24.45
CA ASP A 46 6.93 -10.14 -23.96
C ASP A 46 8.12 -10.33 -24.92
N ALA A 47 8.56 -9.22 -25.51
CA ALA A 47 9.74 -9.17 -26.37
C ALA A 47 10.99 -8.59 -25.67
N CYS A 48 10.86 -8.14 -24.43
CA CYS A 48 11.89 -7.41 -23.70
C CYS A 48 12.61 -8.25 -22.65
N GLY A 49 12.18 -9.50 -22.44
CA GLY A 49 12.82 -10.44 -21.53
C GLY A 49 12.70 -9.99 -20.08
N VAL A 50 11.46 -9.81 -19.61
CA VAL A 50 11.17 -9.43 -18.23
C VAL A 50 11.61 -10.55 -17.28
N VAL A 51 12.38 -10.18 -16.27
CA VAL A 51 12.86 -11.09 -15.21
C VAL A 51 12.56 -10.58 -13.80
N GLY A 52 12.13 -9.33 -13.67
CA GLY A 52 11.77 -8.73 -12.39
C GLY A 52 10.66 -7.71 -12.57
N ALA A 53 9.92 -7.44 -11.51
CA ALA A 53 8.91 -6.40 -11.49
C ALA A 53 8.76 -5.86 -10.07
N ALA A 54 8.29 -4.63 -9.96
CA ALA A 54 7.95 -3.99 -8.70
C ALA A 54 6.67 -3.19 -8.85
N ALA A 55 5.93 -3.06 -7.75
CA ALA A 55 4.73 -2.25 -7.71
C ALA A 55 4.71 -1.32 -6.50
N THR A 56 4.03 -0.20 -6.66
CA THR A 56 3.87 0.83 -5.63
C THR A 56 2.42 1.26 -5.59
N VAL A 57 1.89 1.51 -4.39
CA VAL A 57 0.58 2.15 -4.25
C VAL A 57 0.75 3.59 -3.85
N THR A 58 0.07 4.48 -4.56
CA THR A 58 0.01 5.91 -4.25
C THR A 58 -1.44 6.39 -4.15
N ALA A 59 -1.67 7.36 -3.27
CA ALA A 59 -2.90 8.11 -3.17
C ALA A 59 -2.61 9.44 -2.48
N GLN A 60 -3.56 10.39 -2.53
CA GLN A 60 -3.36 11.72 -1.94
C GLN A 60 -3.23 11.71 -0.41
N ASP A 61 -3.90 10.75 0.22
CA ASP A 61 -3.97 10.52 1.66
C ASP A 61 -2.97 9.47 2.15
N LEU A 62 -2.09 8.96 1.28
CA LEU A 62 -1.06 8.00 1.65
C LEU A 62 0.33 8.64 1.67
N PRO A 63 1.16 8.34 2.69
CA PRO A 63 2.57 8.66 2.61
C PRO A 63 3.21 7.86 1.46
N PRO A 64 4.30 8.36 0.83
CA PRO A 64 5.02 7.61 -0.18
C PRO A 64 5.48 6.25 0.35
N THR A 65 5.09 5.18 -0.34
CA THR A 65 5.50 3.82 0.00
C THR A 65 6.65 3.37 -0.90
N PRO A 66 7.61 2.57 -0.38
CA PRO A 66 8.64 1.99 -1.22
C PRO A 66 8.02 0.95 -2.19
N PRO A 67 8.61 0.76 -3.38
CA PRO A 67 8.18 -0.32 -4.27
C PRO A 67 8.34 -1.69 -3.61
N GLN A 68 7.33 -2.54 -3.77
CA GLN A 68 7.37 -3.94 -3.35
C GLN A 68 7.68 -4.82 -4.57
N SER A 69 8.58 -5.78 -4.40
CA SER A 69 8.97 -6.71 -5.46
C SER A 69 7.85 -7.69 -5.79
N LEU A 70 7.65 -7.94 -7.08
CA LEU A 70 6.73 -8.95 -7.59
C LEU A 70 7.50 -10.16 -8.13
N TYR A 71 6.86 -11.32 -8.04
CA TYR A 71 7.40 -12.55 -8.61
C TYR A 71 7.22 -12.53 -10.13
N VAL A 72 8.26 -12.92 -10.86
CA VAL A 72 8.23 -13.10 -12.31
C VAL A 72 8.56 -14.55 -12.62
N GLY A 73 7.62 -15.26 -13.22
CA GLY A 73 7.79 -16.68 -13.53
C GLY A 73 6.57 -17.24 -14.26
N ASN A 74 6.75 -18.41 -14.88
CA ASN A 74 5.67 -19.14 -15.57
C ASN A 74 4.89 -18.31 -16.62
N GLY A 75 5.53 -17.26 -17.18
CA GLY A 75 4.88 -16.37 -18.15
C GLY A 75 3.98 -15.30 -17.53
N TYR A 76 4.11 -15.01 -16.23
CA TYR A 76 3.35 -13.98 -15.53
C TYR A 76 4.24 -13.13 -14.60
N ILE A 77 3.78 -11.92 -14.32
CA ILE A 77 4.16 -11.14 -13.14
C ILE A 77 3.03 -11.32 -12.12
N GLU A 78 3.36 -11.78 -10.92
CA GLU A 78 2.39 -12.13 -9.88
C GLU A 78 2.87 -11.62 -8.52
N GLY A 79 1.94 -11.27 -7.65
CA GLY A 79 2.25 -10.87 -6.29
C GLY A 79 1.10 -10.12 -5.64
N TYR A 80 1.35 -9.55 -4.47
CA TYR A 80 0.39 -8.72 -3.78
C TYR A 80 1.09 -7.52 -3.13
N LEU A 81 0.34 -6.44 -2.96
CA LEU A 81 0.72 -5.28 -2.16
C LEU A 81 -0.07 -5.33 -0.86
N SER A 82 0.60 -5.40 0.28
CA SER A 82 -0.06 -5.41 1.60
C SER A 82 -0.07 -4.05 2.25
N ASN A 83 -0.83 -3.97 3.34
CA ASN A 83 -0.98 -2.80 4.20
C ASN A 83 -1.52 -1.57 3.46
N ILE A 84 -2.46 -1.78 2.53
CA ILE A 84 -3.09 -0.70 1.77
C ILE A 84 -4.31 -0.22 2.52
N PRO A 85 -4.38 1.07 2.90
CA PRO A 85 -5.55 1.60 3.58
C PRO A 85 -6.78 1.57 2.67
N VAL A 86 -7.92 1.26 3.26
CA VAL A 86 -9.21 1.40 2.59
C VAL A 86 -9.36 2.81 2.04
N GLY A 87 -9.89 2.93 0.83
CA GLY A 87 -10.09 4.21 0.19
C GLY A 87 -10.27 4.09 -1.32
N PRO A 88 -10.92 5.09 -1.94
CA PRO A 88 -11.09 5.11 -3.38
C PRO A 88 -9.79 5.49 -4.08
N ARG A 89 -9.68 5.10 -5.35
CA ARG A 89 -8.63 5.55 -6.28
C ARG A 89 -7.20 5.36 -5.76
N ARG A 90 -6.92 4.21 -5.15
CA ARG A 90 -5.56 3.77 -4.88
C ARG A 90 -4.88 3.49 -6.22
N ILE A 91 -3.87 4.28 -6.57
CA ILE A 91 -3.15 4.12 -7.84
C ILE A 91 -2.06 3.09 -7.64
N VAL A 92 -2.18 1.97 -8.36
CA VAL A 92 -1.17 0.92 -8.38
C VAL A 92 -0.30 1.16 -9.61
N ASP A 93 0.94 1.56 -9.38
CA ASP A 93 1.98 1.69 -10.41
C ASP A 93 2.80 0.41 -10.45
N VAL A 94 3.00 -0.16 -11.63
CA VAL A 94 3.81 -1.37 -11.83
C VAL A 94 4.88 -1.10 -12.87
N ARG A 95 6.11 -1.53 -12.57
CA ARG A 95 7.28 -1.43 -13.43
C ARG A 95 7.89 -2.82 -13.60
N ALA A 96 8.23 -3.18 -14.82
CA ALA A 96 8.84 -4.45 -15.18
C ALA A 96 10.24 -4.23 -15.74
N TYR A 97 11.17 -5.10 -15.36
CA TYR A 97 12.60 -4.97 -15.58
C TYR A 97 13.16 -6.17 -16.33
N ASN A 98 14.11 -5.93 -17.23
CA ASN A 98 14.86 -6.98 -17.91
C ASN A 98 16.10 -7.43 -17.12
N GLY A 99 16.84 -8.42 -17.64
CA GLY A 99 18.06 -8.95 -17.00
C GLY A 99 19.20 -7.95 -16.81
N ALA A 100 19.15 -6.79 -17.47
CA ALA A 100 20.09 -5.69 -17.27
C ALA A 100 19.66 -4.70 -16.16
N GLY A 101 18.47 -4.91 -15.57
CA GLY A 101 17.90 -4.02 -14.55
C GLY A 101 17.22 -2.78 -15.13
N TRP A 102 16.97 -2.73 -16.44
CA TRP A 102 16.30 -1.59 -17.07
C TRP A 102 14.79 -1.77 -17.07
N GLU A 103 14.05 -0.69 -16.80
CA GLU A 103 12.59 -0.67 -16.92
C GLU A 103 12.19 -0.79 -18.40
N VAL A 104 11.55 -1.90 -18.75
CA VAL A 104 11.15 -2.21 -20.12
C VAL A 104 9.66 -2.13 -20.35
N TYR A 105 8.84 -2.24 -19.29
CA TYR A 105 7.43 -1.89 -19.32
C TYR A 105 7.01 -1.16 -18.04
N ALA A 106 6.05 -0.26 -18.14
CA ALA A 106 5.43 0.39 -17.00
C ALA A 106 3.96 0.73 -17.26
N GLY A 107 3.16 0.78 -16.21
CA GLY A 107 1.76 1.17 -16.31
C GLY A 107 1.15 1.39 -14.93
N SER A 108 -0.04 1.97 -14.91
CA SER A 108 -0.77 2.18 -13.67
C SER A 108 -2.27 2.03 -13.85
N ALA A 109 -2.94 1.71 -12.76
CA ALA A 109 -4.39 1.59 -12.70
C ALA A 109 -4.92 2.08 -11.35
N ALA A 110 -6.11 2.65 -11.35
CA ALA A 110 -6.81 3.01 -10.13
C ALA A 110 -7.67 1.82 -9.66
N VAL A 111 -7.55 1.48 -8.38
CA VAL A 111 -8.36 0.46 -7.71
C VAL A 111 -9.05 1.10 -6.51
N ASP A 112 -10.34 0.85 -6.35
CA ASP A 112 -11.04 1.22 -5.13
C ASP A 112 -10.88 0.08 -4.11
N VAL A 113 -10.31 0.39 -2.95
CA VAL A 113 -10.06 -0.61 -1.90
C VAL A 113 -11.11 -0.45 -0.81
N TYR A 114 -11.95 -1.46 -0.65
CA TYR A 114 -13.03 -1.48 0.34
C TYR A 114 -12.80 -2.61 1.33
N GLN A 115 -13.12 -2.34 2.60
CA GLN A 115 -12.98 -3.33 3.66
C GLN A 115 -13.74 -4.61 3.33
N GLY A 116 -13.05 -5.75 3.32
CA GLY A 116 -13.66 -7.07 3.15
C GLY A 116 -14.37 -7.30 1.82
N SER A 117 -14.13 -6.44 0.81
CA SER A 117 -14.76 -6.55 -0.50
C SER A 117 -13.73 -6.65 -1.61
N VAL A 118 -14.13 -7.29 -2.70
CA VAL A 118 -13.27 -7.48 -3.86
C VAL A 118 -13.56 -6.43 -4.93
N ALA A 119 -12.51 -5.73 -5.39
CA ALA A 119 -12.59 -4.79 -6.50
C ALA A 119 -11.59 -5.17 -7.60
N TYR A 120 -12.03 -5.10 -8.85
CA TYR A 120 -11.23 -5.47 -10.01
C TYR A 120 -10.86 -4.26 -10.87
N ALA A 121 -9.61 -4.22 -11.32
CA ALA A 121 -9.16 -3.29 -12.34
C ALA A 121 -8.30 -4.00 -13.39
N GLN A 122 -8.31 -3.45 -14.61
CA GLN A 122 -7.37 -3.84 -15.65
C GLN A 122 -6.17 -2.91 -15.65
N LEU A 123 -4.98 -3.51 -15.67
CA LEU A 123 -3.72 -2.79 -15.76
C LEU A 123 -3.09 -3.07 -17.12
N VAL A 124 -2.62 -2.02 -17.79
CA VAL A 124 -1.91 -2.10 -19.06
C VAL A 124 -0.49 -1.58 -18.87
N LEU A 125 0.51 -2.44 -19.03
CA LEU A 125 1.91 -2.04 -19.05
C LEU A 125 2.35 -1.71 -20.47
N LYS A 126 2.89 -0.51 -20.66
CA LYS A 126 3.39 -0.01 -21.95
C LYS A 126 4.89 -0.18 -22.04
N ARG A 127 5.36 -0.60 -23.20
CA ARG A 127 6.77 -0.76 -23.51
C ARG A 127 7.54 0.56 -23.42
N ASN A 128 8.72 0.53 -22.83
CA ASN A 128 9.69 1.62 -22.89
C ASN A 128 10.59 1.44 -24.13
N PRO A 129 10.45 2.29 -25.17
CA PRO A 129 11.17 2.12 -26.43
C PRO A 129 12.68 2.41 -26.32
N GLN A 130 13.12 3.12 -25.28
CA GLN A 130 14.53 3.43 -25.05
C GLN A 130 15.28 2.22 -24.46
N ASN A 131 14.67 1.58 -23.46
CA ASN A 131 15.28 0.45 -22.74
C ASN A 131 14.99 -0.91 -23.39
N CYS A 132 13.95 -0.95 -24.25
CA CYS A 132 13.63 -2.10 -25.07
C CYS A 132 13.30 -1.63 -26.49
N PRO A 133 14.30 -1.51 -27.38
CA PRO A 133 14.09 -1.11 -28.77
C PRO A 133 13.50 -2.27 -29.59
N GLY A 134 12.64 -1.99 -30.57
CA GLY A 134 12.06 -3.04 -31.42
C GLY A 134 11.19 -2.48 -32.54
N THR A 135 11.00 -3.28 -33.58
CA THR A 135 10.39 -2.85 -34.85
C THR A 135 8.91 -3.25 -34.90
N GLY A 136 8.04 -2.40 -34.38
CA GLY A 136 6.58 -2.53 -34.47
C GLY A 136 5.95 -1.16 -34.28
N THR A 137 4.83 -0.89 -34.96
CA THR A 137 4.15 0.42 -34.92
C THR A 137 3.28 0.67 -33.69
N GLY A 138 3.26 -0.26 -32.72
CA GLY A 138 2.46 -0.16 -31.50
C GLY A 138 3.30 -0.56 -30.30
N ASP A 139 3.11 0.14 -29.18
CA ASP A 139 3.67 -0.30 -27.91
C ASP A 139 3.20 -1.74 -27.66
N ILE A 140 4.08 -2.58 -27.10
CA ILE A 140 3.63 -3.88 -26.60
C ILE A 140 2.92 -3.61 -25.28
N TYR A 141 1.66 -4.06 -25.21
CA TYR A 141 0.79 -3.91 -24.07
C TYR A 141 0.63 -5.25 -23.38
N ILE A 142 0.98 -5.27 -22.11
CA ILE A 142 0.76 -6.42 -21.23
C ILE A 142 -0.44 -6.10 -20.35
N ILE A 143 -1.45 -6.98 -20.37
CA ILE A 143 -2.70 -6.80 -19.62
C ILE A 143 -2.68 -7.71 -18.39
N GLY A 144 -3.10 -7.15 -17.25
CA GLY A 144 -3.31 -7.90 -16.02
C GLY A 144 -4.55 -7.49 -15.26
N THR A 145 -4.92 -8.32 -14.31
CA THR A 145 -6.00 -8.07 -13.36
C THR A 145 -5.40 -7.70 -12.01
N LEU A 146 -5.89 -6.62 -11.42
CA LEU A 146 -5.64 -6.25 -10.04
C LEU A 146 -6.90 -6.54 -9.24
N GLU A 147 -6.73 -7.14 -8.07
CA GLU A 147 -7.82 -7.51 -7.17
C GLU A 147 -7.54 -6.90 -5.79
N GLY A 148 -8.31 -5.89 -5.39
CA GLY A 148 -8.33 -5.47 -3.99
C GLY A 148 -8.98 -6.57 -3.16
N THR A 149 -8.30 -7.05 -2.14
CA THR A 149 -8.80 -8.07 -1.23
C THR A 149 -8.94 -7.50 0.17
N GLY A 150 -9.96 -7.99 0.87
CA GLY A 150 -10.18 -7.81 2.31
C GLY A 150 -8.91 -8.01 3.14
N PRO A 151 -8.92 -7.69 4.45
CA PRO A 151 -7.71 -7.76 5.26
C PRO A 151 -7.06 -9.13 5.12
N SER A 152 -5.77 -9.14 4.78
CA SER A 152 -5.01 -10.38 4.63
C SER A 152 -4.96 -11.06 5.99
N GLN A 153 -5.81 -12.07 6.22
CA GLN A 153 -5.83 -12.84 7.45
C GLN A 153 -4.61 -13.78 7.49
N ASP A 154 -3.41 -13.21 7.63
CA ASP A 154 -2.29 -13.91 8.28
C ASP A 154 -2.33 -13.58 9.78
N ALA A 155 -3.52 -13.70 10.37
CA ALA A 155 -3.65 -13.82 11.81
C ALA A 155 -3.47 -15.30 12.12
N GLY A 156 -2.25 -15.67 12.55
CA GLY A 156 -2.06 -16.87 13.34
C GLY A 156 -3.15 -16.90 14.39
N TYR A 157 -3.93 -17.97 14.40
CA TYR A 157 -4.92 -18.20 15.44
C TYR A 157 -4.20 -18.10 16.78
N ASP A 158 -4.45 -17.02 17.52
CA ASP A 158 -4.22 -17.01 18.95
C ASP A 158 -5.21 -18.01 19.53
N ALA A 159 -4.77 -19.27 19.63
CA ALA A 159 -5.40 -20.25 20.46
C ALA A 159 -5.26 -19.73 21.89
N GLY A 160 -6.21 -18.87 22.29
CA GLY A 160 -6.31 -18.35 23.64
C GLY A 160 -6.23 -19.47 24.68
N PRO A 161 -5.96 -19.14 25.95
CA PRO A 161 -5.58 -20.12 26.96
C PRO A 161 -6.56 -21.29 26.99
N VAL A 162 -6.07 -22.48 26.60
CA VAL A 162 -6.86 -23.71 26.66
C VAL A 162 -7.40 -23.87 28.08
N PRO A 163 -8.73 -23.96 28.28
CA PRO A 163 -9.24 -24.43 29.56
C PRO A 163 -8.79 -25.89 29.67
N SER A 164 -7.99 -26.19 30.68
CA SER A 164 -7.66 -27.55 31.10
C SER A 164 -8.96 -28.29 31.40
N VAL A 165 -9.50 -29.00 30.42
CA VAL A 165 -10.57 -29.97 30.62
C VAL A 165 -9.92 -31.28 31.03
N ASP A 166 -10.06 -31.59 32.32
CA ASP A 166 -9.84 -32.92 32.89
C ASP A 166 -10.61 -33.96 32.07
N ALA A 167 -9.91 -34.72 31.24
CA ALA A 167 -10.42 -35.95 30.67
C ALA A 167 -9.89 -37.12 31.50
N GLY A 168 -10.65 -37.43 32.55
CA GLY A 168 -10.47 -38.61 33.38
C GLY A 168 -10.60 -39.93 32.61
N SER A 169 -10.00 -40.94 33.23
CA SER A 169 -9.74 -42.32 32.84
C SER A 169 -10.88 -43.19 32.27
N ALA A 170 -10.43 -44.28 31.61
CA ALA A 170 -11.14 -45.51 31.18
C ALA A 170 -11.98 -45.35 29.89
N PHE A 171 -11.96 -46.26 28.90
CA PHE A 171 -12.26 -47.69 29.00
C PHE A 171 -11.54 -48.59 27.99
N ASP A 172 -11.56 -49.87 28.38
CA ASP A 172 -10.91 -51.09 27.91
C ASP A 172 -11.52 -51.71 26.63
N ALA A 173 -10.83 -52.75 26.15
CA ALA A 173 -10.99 -53.51 24.92
C ALA A 173 -12.36 -54.15 24.64
N GLY A 174 -12.59 -54.43 23.34
CA GLY A 174 -13.56 -55.37 22.80
C GLY A 174 -13.10 -55.85 21.43
#